data_AF-A0A2Z2ME84-F1
#
_entry.id   AF-A0A2Z2ME84-F1
#
_cell.length_a   1.000
_cell.length_b   1.000
_cell.length_c   1.000
_cell.angle_alpha   90.00
_cell.angle_beta   90.00
_cell.angle_gamma   90.00
#
_symmetry.space_group_name_H-M   'P 1'
#
loop_
_entity.id
_entity.type
_entity.pdbx_description
1 polymer ?
#
loop_
_entity_poly.entity_id
_entity_poly.type
_entity_poly.pdbx_seq_one_letter_code
_entity_poly.pdbx_strand_id
1 'polypeptide(L)' 'MGRVLYWTSVSIAAMGLFWPVLYGNVPALRKIPGDPLVQALIMIVLFGVLAYSTYGEEIEKTRAS' A
#
# COMPACT_ATOMS: atom_id res chain seq x y z
N MET A 1 -9.98 1.80 -15.32
CA MET A 1 -8.90 2.40 -14.50
C MET A 1 -9.02 2.01 -13.03
N GLY A 2 -10.18 2.19 -12.38
CA GLY A 2 -10.40 1.91 -10.94
C GLY A 2 -9.89 0.57 -10.42
N ARG A 3 -10.18 -0.54 -11.12
CA ARG A 3 -9.68 -1.88 -10.75
C ARG A 3 -8.15 -1.97 -10.62
N VAL A 4 -7.40 -1.42 -11.57
CA VAL A 4 -5.93 -1.46 -11.51
C VAL A 4 -5.42 -0.61 -10.36
N LEU A 5 -6.04 0.56 -10.15
CA LEU A 5 -5.68 1.46 -9.06
C LEU A 5 -5.96 0.83 -7.69
N TYR A 6 -7.13 0.23 -7.49
CA TYR A 6 -7.48 -0.52 -6.29
C TYR A 6 -6.46 -1.63 -5.99
N TRP A 7 -6.21 -2.54 -6.94
CA TRP A 7 -5.27 -3.64 -6.74
C TRP A 7 -3.83 -3.17 -6.50
N THR A 8 -3.43 -2.08 -7.15
CA THR A 8 -2.10 -1.48 -6.94
C THR A 8 -2.00 -0.88 -5.55
N SER A 9 -3.00 -0.10 -5.12
CA SER A 9 -3.06 0.48 -3.77
C SER A 9 -3.08 -0.59 -2.69
N VAL A 10 -3.88 -1.65 -2.85
CA VAL A 10 -3.91 -2.79 -1.92
C VAL A 10 -2.55 -3.48 -1.85
N SER A 11 -1.91 -3.71 -3.00
CA SER A 11 -0.59 -4.35 -3.06
C SER A 11 0.49 -3.52 -2.36
N ILE A 12 0.52 -2.20 -2.60
CA ILE A 12 1.48 -1.30 -1.95
C ILE A 12 1.21 -1.21 -0.44
N ALA A 13 -0.06 -1.14 -0.02
CA ALA A 13 -0.42 -1.15 1.39
C ALA A 13 0.03 -2.45 2.06
N ALA A 14 -0.16 -3.60 1.41
CA ALA A 14 0.31 -4.89 1.90
C ALA A 14 1.84 -4.96 1.98
N MET A 15 2.56 -4.43 0.99
CA MET A 15 4.02 -4.31 1.04
C MET A 15 4.48 -3.43 2.22
N GLY A 16 3.69 -2.41 2.59
CA GLY A 16 3.94 -1.57 3.75
C GLY A 16 4.06 -2.35 5.06
N LEU A 17 3.29 -3.44 5.23
CA LEU A 17 3.37 -4.31 6.42
C LEU A 17 4.74 -4.98 6.57
N PHE A 18 5.39 -5.27 5.44
CA PHE A 18 6.72 -5.90 5.40
C PHE A 18 7.86 -4.89 5.35
N TRP A 19 7.56 -3.59 5.27
CA TRP A 19 8.57 -2.54 5.17
C TRP A 19 9.62 -2.57 6.29
N PRO A 20 9.25 -2.74 7.59
CA PRO A 20 10.26 -2.80 8.65
C PRO A 20 11.21 -3.99 8.49
N VAL A 21 10.70 -5.13 8.01
CA VAL A 21 11.49 -6.33 7.72
C VAL A 21 12.42 -6.07 6.54
N LEU A 22 11.93 -5.45 5.47
CA LEU A 22 12.75 -5.10 4.30
C LEU A 22 13.85 -4.09 4.66
N TYR A 23 13.52 -3.06 5.44
CA TYR A 23 14.48 -2.06 5.90
C TYR A 23 15.60 -2.69 6.74
N GLY A 24 15.25 -3.65 7.61
CA GLY A 24 16.21 -4.39 8.41
C GLY A 24 17.13 -5.30 7.59
N ASN A 25 16.62 -5.93 6.52
CA ASN A 25 17.36 -6.95 5.77
C ASN A 25 18.09 -6.42 4.53
N VAL A 26 17.70 -5.26 3.99
CA VAL A 26 18.29 -4.69 2.77
C VAL A 26 19.21 -3.52 3.13
N PRO A 27 20.55 -3.66 3.00
CA PRO A 27 21.50 -2.61 3.39
C PRO A 27 21.30 -1.28 2.64
N ALA A 28 20.80 -1.33 1.40
CA ALA A 28 20.52 -0.14 0.61
C ALA A 28 19.39 0.72 1.19
N LEU A 29 18.37 0.10 1.81
CA LEU A 29 17.23 0.81 2.38
C LEU A 29 17.57 1.56 3.67
N ARG A 30 18.62 1.11 4.39
CA ARG A 30 19.13 1.78 5.60
C ARG A 30 19.70 3.18 5.35
N LYS A 31 19.89 3.57 4.09
CA LYS A 31 20.28 4.94 3.71
C LYS A 31 19.12 5.92 3.77
N ILE A 32 17.88 5.44 3.80
CA ILE A 32 16.68 6.28 3.89
C ILE A 32 16.52 6.71 5.35
N PRO A 33 16.62 8.01 5.66
CA PRO A 33 16.47 8.48 7.04
C PRO A 33 15.02 8.34 7.52
N GLY A 34 14.84 8.06 8.81
CA GLY A 34 13.53 7.97 9.48
C GLY A 34 13.27 6.62 10.15
N ASP A 35 12.17 6.54 10.89
CA ASP A 35 11.74 5.32 11.57
C ASP A 35 11.00 4.39 10.58
N PRO A 36 11.47 3.13 10.39
CA PRO A 36 10.85 2.18 9.46
C PRO A 36 9.39 1.85 9.81
N LEU A 37 9.02 1.85 11.09
CA LEU A 37 7.64 1.61 11.53
C LEU A 37 6.75 2.79 11.14
N VAL A 38 7.25 4.02 11.30
CA VAL A 38 6.50 5.22 10.89
C VAL A 38 6.32 5.25 9.37
N GLN A 39 7.36 4.92 8.61
CA GLN A 39 7.26 4.80 7.14
C GLN A 39 6.25 3.73 6.71
N ALA A 40 6.25 2.57 7.38
CA ALA A 40 5.28 1.50 7.16
C ALA A 40 3.85 1.97 7.42
N LEU A 41 3.62 2.62 8.56
CA LEU A 41 2.31 3.18 8.93
C LEU A 41 1.83 4.20 7.89
N ILE A 42 2.71 5.12 7.46
CA ILE A 42 2.39 6.13 6.45
C ILE A 42 1.95 5.44 5.15
N MET A 43 2.69 4.44 4.67
CA MET A 43 2.32 3.71 3.46
C MET A 43 0.98 3.00 3.61
N ILE A 44 0.77 2.27 4.71
CA ILE A 44 -0.48 1.54 4.95
C ILE A 44 -1.67 2.52 4.98
N VAL A 45 -1.53 3.66 5.66
CA VAL A 45 -2.61 4.65 5.76
C VAL A 45 -2.87 5.30 4.42
N LEU A 46 -1.85 5.80 3.72
CA LEU A 46 -2.01 6.46 2.42
C LEU A 46 -2.63 5.52 1.38
N PHE A 47 -2.05 4.34 1.21
CA PHE A 47 -2.50 3.40 0.18
C PHE A 47 -3.76 2.64 0.60
N GLY A 48 -3.97 2.42 1.89
CA GLY A 48 -5.23 1.88 2.42
C GLY A 48 -6.40 2.83 2.20
N VAL A 49 -6.22 4.13 2.43
CA VAL A 49 -7.24 5.14 2.13
C VAL A 49 -7.53 5.21 0.64
N LEU A 50 -6.50 5.21 -0.21
CA LEU A 50 -6.67 5.19 -1.67
C LEU A 50 -7.42 3.94 -2.14
N ALA A 51 -7.09 2.78 -1.59
CA ALA A 51 -7.81 1.53 -1.87
C ALA A 51 -9.27 1.61 -1.42
N TYR A 52 -9.53 2.14 -0.22
CA TYR A 52 -10.89 2.29 0.30
C TYR A 52 -11.74 3.24 -0.57
N SER A 53 -11.19 4.38 -0.97
CA SER A 53 -11.89 5.33 -1.85
C SER A 53 -12.19 4.76 -3.24
N THR A 54 -11.31 3.90 -3.76
CA THR A 54 -11.48 3.28 -5.09
C THR A 54 -12.28 1.98 -5.06
N TYR A 55 -12.56 1.45 -3.87
CA TYR A 55 -13.31 0.19 -3.67
C TYR A 55 -14.74 0.25 -4.21
N GLY A 56 -15.41 1.41 -4.10
CA GLY A 56 -16.77 1.60 -4.62
C GLY A 56 -16.88 1.36 -6.13
N GLU A 57 -15.92 1.85 -6.92
CA GLU A 57 -15.86 1.61 -8.37
C GLU A 57 -15.63 0.13 -8.72
N GLU A 58 -14.93 -0.61 -7.86
CA GLU A 58 -14.63 -2.03 -8.04
C GLU A 58 -15.86 -2.91 -7.80
N ILE A 59 -16.63 -2.62 -6.74
CA ILE A 59 -17.89 -3.32 -6.44
C ILE A 59 -18.89 -3.15 -7.58
N GLU A 60 -19.07 -1.92 -8.06
CA GLU A 60 -20.05 -1.62 -9.11
C GLU A 60 -19.70 -2.32 -10.42
N LYS A 61 -18.41 -2.35 -10.78
CA LYS A 61 -17.93 -3.09 -11.96
C LYS A 61 -18.08 -4.61 -11.82
N THR A 62 -17.87 -5.16 -10.62
CA THR A 62 -18.03 -6.59 -10.36
C THR A 62 -19.49 -7.03 -10.41
N ARG A 63 -20.44 -6.17 -10.02
CA ARG A 63 -21.88 -6.45 -10.13
C ARG A 63 -22.44 -6.34 -11.55
N ALA A 64 -21.75 -5.62 -12.44
CA ALA A 64 -22.15 -5.44 -13.84
C ALA A 64 -21.56 -6.50 -14.79
N SER A 65 -20.80 -7.46 -14.27
CA SER A 65 -20.18 -8.59 -14.98
C SER A 65 -20.88 -9.90 -14.65
#